data_AF-A0A1F9GJ72-F1
#
_entry.id   AF-A0A1F9GJ72-F1
#
_cell.length_a   1.000
_cell.length_b   1.000
_cell.length_c   1.000
_cell.angle_alpha   90.00
_cell.angle_beta   90.00
_cell.angle_gamma   90.00
#
_symmetry.space_group_name_H-M   'P 1'
#
loop_
_entity.id
_entity.type
_entity.pdbx_description
1 polymer ?
#
loop_
_entity_poly.entity_id
_entity_poly.type
_entity_poly.pdbx_seq_one_letter_code
_entity_poly.pdbx_strand_id
1 'polypeptide(L)'
;MEIDRIEPPCPYFGKCGGCQWQHISYETQLEWKQKTLEETLWRTAKIENPHVLPTIPSPKTFGWRSRVTLHGDQKGNIGFFAPNTHKVVDIERCLIVEDSVNEQLAQLRQNKNYLKKDYEVRSTNEKGFTQVNPLQNENLKGLLKEWALKLPHDTIVELFCGSGNFTEVLIPMAKKIVAIDCDRESIEQAQKSFPAVEFICTDGVRYFAKFKPEEPLDLLVLDPPRDGAGGVVEGVIKTKPKNILYISCNPDTLARDLKYLKDFAGYTLVQTQPIDMFPMSHHIESLSLVSGDK
;
A
#
# COMPACT_ATOMS: atom_id res chain seq x y z
N MET A 1 7.06 -9.04 -26.16
CA MET A 1 8.13 -8.60 -25.24
C MET A 1 9.04 -9.77 -25.00
N GLU A 2 10.34 -9.56 -25.16
CA GLU A 2 11.36 -10.58 -24.88
C GLU A 2 11.41 -10.75 -23.36
N ILE A 3 11.18 -11.97 -22.88
CA ILE A 3 11.24 -12.25 -21.44
C ILE A 3 12.71 -12.47 -21.11
N ASP A 4 13.34 -11.51 -20.46
CA ASP A 4 14.69 -11.66 -19.92
C ASP A 4 14.63 -12.52 -18.64
N ARG A 5 14.83 -13.83 -18.84
CA ARG A 5 14.74 -14.84 -17.79
C ARG A 5 16.06 -14.93 -17.05
N ILE A 6 15.98 -14.95 -15.72
CA ILE A 6 17.12 -15.17 -14.83
C ILE A 6 16.90 -16.43 -13.99
N GLU A 7 17.99 -17.01 -13.48
CA GLU A 7 17.89 -18.09 -12.51
C GLU A 7 17.47 -17.54 -11.13
N PRO A 8 16.37 -18.04 -10.53
CA PRO A 8 15.93 -17.58 -9.22
C PRO A 8 16.97 -17.85 -8.13
N PRO A 9 17.43 -16.83 -7.39
CA PRO A 9 18.45 -17.03 -6.35
C PRO A 9 17.92 -17.73 -5.10
N CYS A 10 16.60 -17.71 -4.86
CA CYS A 10 16.02 -18.35 -3.70
C CYS A 10 15.82 -19.86 -3.94
N PRO A 11 16.37 -20.75 -3.09
CA PRO A 11 16.20 -22.21 -3.25
C PRO A 11 14.76 -22.68 -3.02
N TYR A 12 13.91 -21.82 -2.44
CA TYR A 12 12.49 -22.09 -2.19
C TYR A 12 11.58 -21.53 -3.28
N PHE A 13 12.12 -20.85 -4.29
CA PHE A 13 11.33 -20.28 -5.38
C PHE A 13 10.54 -21.39 -6.12
N GLY A 14 9.28 -21.09 -6.49
CA GLY A 14 8.35 -22.06 -7.07
C GLY A 14 7.70 -23.03 -6.06
N LYS A 15 8.28 -23.20 -4.87
CA LYS A 15 7.68 -23.98 -3.77
C LYS A 15 6.98 -23.09 -2.74
N CYS A 16 7.61 -21.97 -2.39
CA CYS A 16 7.11 -20.95 -1.47
C CYS A 16 6.17 -19.97 -2.19
N GLY A 17 5.07 -19.58 -1.53
CA GLY A 17 4.10 -18.61 -2.07
C GLY A 17 4.50 -17.14 -1.95
N GLY A 18 5.66 -16.83 -1.35
CA GLY A 18 6.07 -15.46 -1.05
C GLY A 18 6.59 -14.63 -2.24
N CYS A 19 7.10 -15.27 -3.30
CA CYS A 19 7.64 -14.57 -4.47
C CYS A 19 7.17 -15.26 -5.77
N GLN A 20 6.90 -14.47 -6.80
CA GLN A 20 6.39 -14.96 -8.09
C GLN A 20 7.35 -14.66 -9.24
N TRP A 21 8.21 -13.64 -9.13
CA TRP A 21 8.95 -13.08 -10.27
C TRP A 21 10.47 -13.16 -10.16
N GLN A 22 11.04 -13.95 -9.23
CA GLN A 22 12.50 -14.09 -9.15
C GLN A 22 13.17 -14.70 -10.39
N HIS A 23 12.39 -15.23 -11.34
CA HIS A 23 12.86 -15.80 -12.60
C HIS A 23 12.87 -14.78 -13.77
N ILE A 24 12.61 -13.50 -13.47
CA ILE A 24 12.50 -12.41 -14.43
C ILE A 24 13.46 -11.29 -13.97
N SER A 25 14.21 -10.69 -14.90
CA SER A 25 15.09 -9.57 -14.57
C SER A 25 14.32 -8.41 -13.94
N TYR A 26 14.99 -7.65 -13.08
CA TYR A 26 14.32 -6.64 -12.27
C TYR A 26 13.79 -5.48 -13.13
N GLU A 27 14.53 -5.10 -14.16
CA GLU A 27 14.15 -4.12 -15.17
C GLU A 27 12.83 -4.53 -15.84
N THR A 28 12.74 -5.81 -16.23
CA THR A 28 11.52 -6.38 -16.80
C THR A 28 10.36 -6.37 -15.81
N GLN A 29 10.59 -6.62 -14.51
CA GLN A 29 9.56 -6.51 -13.48
C GLN A 29 8.99 -5.08 -13.42
N LEU A 30 9.84 -4.05 -13.43
CA LEU A 30 9.41 -2.64 -13.37
C LEU A 30 8.55 -2.25 -14.58
N GLU A 31 8.97 -2.65 -15.78
CA GLU A 31 8.19 -2.44 -17.00
C GLU A 31 6.83 -3.16 -16.95
N TRP A 32 6.80 -4.40 -16.45
CA TRP A 32 5.57 -5.17 -16.38
C TRP A 32 4.59 -4.57 -15.37
N LYS A 33 5.08 -4.03 -14.26
CA LYS A 33 4.23 -3.30 -13.29
C LYS A 33 3.59 -2.07 -13.93
N GLN A 34 4.37 -1.28 -14.66
CA GLN A 34 3.86 -0.11 -15.37
C GLN A 34 2.77 -0.50 -16.38
N LYS A 35 3.08 -1.46 -17.27
CA LYS A 35 2.15 -1.91 -18.32
C LYS A 35 0.90 -2.56 -17.75
N THR A 36 1.03 -3.32 -16.66
CA THR A 36 -0.14 -3.93 -16.00
C THR A 36 -1.08 -2.86 -15.46
N LEU A 37 -0.55 -1.82 -14.81
CA LEU A 37 -1.37 -0.71 -14.32
C LEU A 37 -2.02 0.06 -15.48
N GLU A 38 -1.27 0.34 -16.54
CA GLU A 38 -1.77 0.98 -17.76
C GLU A 38 -2.91 0.19 -18.41
N GLU A 39 -2.73 -1.11 -18.62
CA GLU A 39 -3.75 -2.00 -19.18
C GLU A 39 -5.00 -2.08 -18.28
N THR A 40 -4.83 -2.18 -16.96
CA THR A 40 -5.94 -2.25 -16.02
C THR A 40 -6.75 -0.95 -16.01
N LEU A 41 -6.09 0.22 -16.02
CA LEU A 41 -6.77 1.52 -16.10
C LEU A 41 -7.51 1.69 -17.44
N TRP A 42 -6.90 1.29 -18.54
CA TRP A 42 -7.55 1.33 -19.85
C TRP A 42 -8.77 0.40 -19.93
N ARG A 43 -8.59 -0.88 -19.56
CA ARG A 43 -9.63 -1.90 -19.73
C ARG A 43 -10.75 -1.78 -18.70
N THR A 44 -10.43 -1.54 -17.44
CA THR A 44 -11.38 -1.53 -16.33
C THR A 44 -11.91 -0.12 -16.07
N ALA A 45 -11.02 0.89 -15.94
CA ALA A 45 -11.46 2.26 -15.70
C ALA A 45 -12.01 2.97 -16.95
N LYS A 46 -11.79 2.40 -18.14
CA LYS A 46 -12.15 3.00 -19.44
C LYS A 46 -11.51 4.39 -19.60
N ILE A 47 -10.27 4.55 -19.13
CA ILE A 47 -9.48 5.76 -19.30
C ILE A 47 -8.61 5.54 -20.54
N GLU A 48 -8.84 6.33 -21.59
CA GLU A 48 -8.03 6.24 -22.81
C GLU A 48 -6.65 6.84 -22.57
N ASN A 49 -5.59 6.13 -22.99
CA ASN A 49 -4.19 6.54 -22.85
C ASN A 49 -3.85 7.06 -21.44
N PRO A 50 -4.04 6.25 -20.37
CA PRO A 50 -3.82 6.72 -19.01
C PRO A 50 -2.36 7.13 -18.83
N HIS A 51 -2.13 8.29 -18.20
CA HIS A 51 -0.78 8.80 -17.97
C HIS A 51 -0.11 8.05 -16.81
N VAL A 52 0.48 6.89 -17.13
CA VAL A 52 1.21 6.03 -16.20
C VAL A 52 2.71 6.29 -16.30
N LEU A 53 3.30 6.82 -15.24
CA LEU A 53 4.74 7.09 -15.16
C LEU A 53 5.57 5.79 -15.03
N PRO A 54 6.88 5.80 -15.36
CA PRO A 54 7.75 4.64 -15.15
C PRO A 54 7.79 4.21 -13.68
N THR A 55 7.71 2.91 -13.40
CA THR A 55 7.70 2.37 -12.03
C THR A 55 8.94 2.82 -11.24
N ILE A 56 8.74 3.43 -10.07
CA ILE A 56 9.84 3.79 -9.16
C ILE A 56 10.44 2.49 -8.59
N PRO A 57 11.74 2.22 -8.84
CA PRO A 57 12.38 1.01 -8.34
C PRO A 57 12.50 1.04 -6.83
N SER A 58 12.38 -0.14 -6.21
CA SER A 58 12.79 -0.33 -4.82
C SER A 58 14.29 -0.11 -4.66
N PRO A 59 14.73 0.60 -3.59
CA PRO A 59 16.15 0.73 -3.26
C PRO A 59 16.85 -0.60 -3.02
N LYS A 60 16.08 -1.63 -2.63
CA LYS A 60 16.57 -2.99 -2.40
C LYS A 60 15.63 -4.01 -3.04
N THR A 61 16.17 -4.89 -3.87
CA THR A 61 15.43 -5.99 -4.50
C THR A 61 15.29 -7.23 -3.60
N PHE A 62 16.20 -7.36 -2.64
CA PHE A 62 16.26 -8.37 -1.58
C PHE A 62 16.56 -7.69 -0.24
N GLY A 63 16.19 -8.31 0.88
CA GLY A 63 16.40 -7.73 2.22
C GLY A 63 15.67 -6.40 2.44
N TRP A 64 14.50 -6.22 1.81
CA TRP A 64 13.67 -5.02 1.91
C TRP A 64 12.50 -5.18 2.89
N ARG A 65 12.09 -6.43 3.17
CA ARG A 65 10.88 -6.72 3.92
C ARG A 65 11.15 -6.73 5.42
N SER A 66 10.60 -5.74 6.12
CA SER A 66 10.80 -5.52 7.55
C SER A 66 9.84 -6.30 8.44
N ARG A 67 8.78 -6.88 7.87
CA ARG A 67 7.78 -7.65 8.61
C ARG A 67 7.24 -8.83 7.81
N VAL A 68 7.15 -9.98 8.48
CA VAL A 68 6.51 -11.19 7.95
C VAL A 68 5.71 -11.92 9.01
N THR A 69 4.72 -12.68 8.55
CA THR A 69 4.02 -13.69 9.33
C THR A 69 4.51 -15.05 8.86
N LEU A 70 5.12 -15.80 9.77
CA LEU A 70 5.57 -17.17 9.56
C LEU A 70 4.52 -18.14 10.11
N HIS A 71 4.42 -19.31 9.50
CA HIS A 71 3.47 -20.35 9.88
C HIS A 71 4.24 -21.58 10.35
N GLY A 72 3.92 -22.05 11.56
CA GLY A 72 4.41 -23.32 12.08
C GLY A 72 3.43 -24.47 11.80
N ASP A 73 3.95 -25.70 11.67
CA ASP A 73 3.13 -26.91 11.63
C ASP A 73 3.51 -27.93 12.71
N GLN A 74 2.67 -28.97 12.85
CA GLN A 74 2.88 -30.04 13.84
C GLN A 74 4.07 -30.96 13.51
N LYS A 75 4.64 -30.87 12.30
CA LYS A 75 5.79 -31.68 11.86
C LYS A 75 7.12 -31.01 12.17
N GLY A 76 7.08 -29.82 12.77
CA GLY A 76 8.27 -29.07 13.11
C GLY A 76 8.75 -28.12 12.01
N ASN A 77 7.94 -27.87 10.98
CA ASN A 77 8.29 -26.92 9.92
C ASN A 77 7.90 -25.50 10.34
N ILE A 78 8.70 -24.51 9.92
CA ILE A 78 8.37 -23.09 10.03
C ILE A 78 8.74 -22.36 8.75
N GLY A 79 7.81 -21.56 8.24
CA GLY A 79 8.06 -20.75 7.04
C GLY A 79 6.80 -20.14 6.46
N PHE A 80 6.69 -20.14 5.14
CA PHE A 80 5.53 -19.60 4.43
C PHE A 80 4.67 -20.71 3.85
N PHE A 81 3.43 -20.41 3.52
CA PHE A 81 2.60 -21.35 2.79
C PHE A 81 3.07 -21.53 1.34
N ALA A 82 2.94 -22.76 0.84
CA ALA A 82 3.07 -23.04 -0.58
C ALA A 82 1.91 -22.39 -1.36
N PRO A 83 2.12 -22.00 -2.64
CA PRO A 83 1.12 -21.29 -3.44
C PRO A 83 -0.25 -21.95 -3.38
N ASN A 84 -1.29 -21.17 -3.04
CA ASN A 84 -2.69 -21.61 -2.99
C ASN A 84 -2.97 -22.80 -2.05
N THR A 85 -2.21 -22.96 -0.97
CA THR A 85 -2.41 -24.01 0.03
C THR A 85 -2.18 -23.50 1.46
N HIS A 86 -2.47 -24.33 2.46
CA HIS A 86 -2.04 -24.14 3.85
C HIS A 86 -0.85 -25.06 4.23
N LYS A 87 -0.11 -25.54 3.22
CA LYS A 87 1.06 -26.39 3.45
C LYS A 87 2.26 -25.51 3.74
N VAL A 88 2.86 -25.66 4.91
CA VAL A 88 4.08 -24.93 5.29
C VAL A 88 5.26 -25.43 4.46
N VAL A 89 5.97 -24.50 3.82
CA VAL A 89 7.29 -24.72 3.24
C VAL A 89 8.30 -24.37 4.32
N ASP A 90 9.07 -25.36 4.74
CA ASP A 90 10.12 -25.13 5.73
C ASP A 90 11.23 -24.28 5.11
N ILE A 91 11.50 -23.11 5.71
CA ILE A 91 12.52 -22.18 5.22
C ILE A 91 13.56 -21.92 6.32
N GLU A 92 14.82 -21.91 5.93
CA GLU A 92 15.93 -21.56 6.83
C GLU A 92 16.23 -20.07 6.79
N ARG A 93 16.12 -19.47 5.61
CA ARG A 93 16.37 -18.05 5.35
C ARG A 93 15.51 -17.56 4.20
N CYS A 94 15.00 -16.34 4.30
CA CYS A 94 14.25 -15.70 3.23
C CYS A 94 15.07 -14.53 2.65
N LEU A 95 15.31 -14.55 1.34
CA LEU A 95 16.15 -13.51 0.70
C LEU A 95 15.49 -12.13 0.68
N ILE A 96 14.16 -12.04 0.69
CA ILE A 96 13.47 -10.74 0.62
C ILE A 96 13.33 -10.05 1.98
N VAL A 97 13.53 -10.77 3.09
CA VAL A 97 13.39 -10.19 4.45
C VAL A 97 14.72 -9.68 4.97
N GLU A 98 14.67 -8.66 5.81
CA GLU A 98 15.84 -8.08 6.46
C GLU A 98 16.60 -9.10 7.33
N ASP A 99 17.89 -8.84 7.57
CA ASP A 99 18.75 -9.73 8.36
C ASP A 99 18.23 -9.91 9.79
N SER A 100 17.76 -8.84 10.44
CA SER A 100 17.16 -8.88 11.79
C SER A 100 15.92 -9.78 11.86
N VAL A 101 15.14 -9.88 10.78
CA VAL A 101 13.98 -10.79 10.67
C VAL A 101 14.44 -12.22 10.44
N ASN A 102 15.48 -12.43 9.62
CA ASN A 102 16.09 -13.75 9.43
C ASN A 102 16.75 -14.28 10.72
N GLU A 103 17.36 -13.42 11.53
CA GLU A 103 17.89 -13.77 12.85
C GLU A 103 16.80 -14.24 13.80
N GLN A 104 15.66 -13.55 13.84
CA GLN A 104 14.49 -13.98 14.62
C GLN A 104 13.92 -15.30 14.11
N LEU A 105 13.84 -15.51 12.79
CA LEU A 105 13.48 -16.82 12.22
C LEU A 105 14.46 -17.92 12.67
N ALA A 106 15.77 -17.65 12.65
CA ALA A 106 16.77 -18.62 13.10
C ALA A 106 16.63 -18.94 14.60
N GLN A 107 16.33 -17.96 15.45
CA GLN A 107 16.05 -18.15 16.87
C GLN A 107 14.77 -18.97 17.09
N LEU A 108 13.68 -18.65 16.38
CA LEU A 108 12.47 -19.45 16.38
C LEU A 108 12.79 -20.90 16.00
N ARG A 109 13.71 -21.10 15.04
CA ARG A 109 14.10 -22.43 14.58
C ARG A 109 14.81 -23.29 15.62
N GLN A 110 15.56 -22.68 16.52
CA GLN A 110 16.30 -23.40 17.56
C GLN A 110 15.36 -24.02 18.62
N ASN A 111 14.21 -23.40 18.88
CA ASN A 111 13.30 -23.83 19.94
C ASN A 111 12.55 -25.13 19.63
N LYS A 112 12.51 -25.57 18.34
CA LYS A 112 11.94 -26.84 17.79
C LYS A 112 10.54 -27.27 18.25
N ASN A 113 9.87 -26.51 19.11
CA ASN A 113 8.51 -26.73 19.59
C ASN A 113 7.55 -25.76 18.88
N TYR A 114 7.42 -25.91 17.56
CA TYR A 114 6.45 -25.11 16.82
C TYR A 114 5.07 -25.71 17.03
N LEU A 115 4.15 -24.85 17.44
CA LEU A 115 2.73 -25.17 17.45
C LEU A 115 2.18 -24.81 16.07
N LYS A 116 1.05 -25.42 15.69
CA LYS A 116 0.27 -24.99 14.52
C LYS A 116 -0.31 -23.60 14.80
N LYS A 117 0.50 -22.56 14.61
CA LYS A 117 0.17 -21.15 14.86
C LYS A 117 1.02 -20.22 13.99
N ASP A 118 0.60 -18.96 13.98
CA ASP A 118 1.27 -17.88 13.28
C ASP A 118 2.27 -17.18 14.21
N TYR A 119 3.40 -16.79 13.63
CA TYR A 119 4.50 -16.10 14.29
C TYR A 119 4.79 -14.83 13.50
N GLU A 120 4.37 -13.68 14.03
CA GLU A 120 4.74 -12.40 13.45
C GLU A 120 6.13 -11.99 13.93
N VAL A 121 7.01 -11.65 12.99
CA VAL A 121 8.37 -11.17 13.23
C VAL A 121 8.58 -9.87 12.46
N ARG A 122 9.23 -8.92 13.12
CA ARG A 122 9.38 -7.54 12.66
C ARG A 122 10.79 -7.03 12.95
N SER A 123 11.29 -6.13 12.12
CA SER A 123 12.55 -5.41 12.36
C SER A 123 12.43 -4.38 13.48
N THR A 124 11.21 -3.90 13.75
CA THR A 124 10.93 -2.91 14.80
C THR A 124 9.96 -3.46 15.84
N ASN A 125 9.95 -2.87 17.03
CA ASN A 125 9.02 -3.22 18.11
C ASN A 125 7.64 -2.53 17.96
N GLU A 126 7.41 -1.84 16.84
CA GLU A 126 6.14 -1.14 16.60
C GLU A 126 5.01 -2.14 16.40
N LYS A 127 3.92 -1.93 17.13
CA LYS A 127 2.67 -2.70 16.99
C LYS A 127 1.76 -2.02 15.96
N GLY A 128 0.75 -2.75 15.48
CA GLY A 128 -0.20 -2.25 14.48
C GLY A 128 0.27 -2.44 13.03
N PHE A 129 -0.43 -1.83 12.08
CA PHE A 129 -0.06 -1.88 10.67
C PHE A 129 1.11 -0.92 10.40
N THR A 130 2.12 -1.43 9.70
CA THR A 130 3.22 -0.63 9.14
C THR A 130 3.52 -1.11 7.73
N GLN A 131 3.98 -0.18 6.88
CA GLN A 131 4.43 -0.52 5.54
C GLN A 131 5.61 -1.49 5.62
N VAL A 132 5.53 -2.61 4.89
CA VAL A 132 6.48 -3.72 5.02
C VAL A 132 7.81 -3.47 4.29
N ASN A 133 7.90 -2.43 3.48
CA ASN A 133 9.12 -1.96 2.83
C ASN A 133 9.39 -0.51 3.25
N PRO A 134 10.12 -0.29 4.36
CA PRO A 134 10.30 1.05 4.92
C PRO A 134 10.98 2.01 3.93
N LEU A 135 11.95 1.53 3.16
CA LEU A 135 12.66 2.37 2.18
C LEU A 135 11.75 2.84 1.05
N GLN A 136 10.83 2.00 0.58
CA GLN A 136 9.83 2.43 -0.40
C GLN A 136 8.71 3.27 0.21
N ASN A 137 8.37 3.05 1.48
CA ASN A 137 7.43 3.93 2.18
C ASN A 137 7.96 5.36 2.24
N GLU A 138 9.26 5.56 2.50
CA GLU A 138 9.87 6.90 2.46
C GLU A 138 9.81 7.52 1.05
N ASN A 139 10.02 6.75 -0.01
CA ASN A 139 9.84 7.23 -1.38
C ASN A 139 8.38 7.62 -1.66
N LEU A 140 7.41 6.80 -1.22
CA LEU A 140 5.98 7.08 -1.38
C LEU A 140 5.55 8.32 -0.58
N LYS A 141 6.03 8.48 0.66
CA LYS A 141 5.87 9.69 1.48
C LYS A 141 6.45 10.92 0.76
N GLY A 142 7.67 10.81 0.22
CA GLY A 142 8.32 11.88 -0.52
C GLY A 142 7.53 12.30 -1.76
N LEU A 143 7.04 11.34 -2.53
CA LEU A 143 6.21 11.57 -3.70
C LEU A 143 4.86 12.21 -3.34
N LEU A 144 4.19 11.70 -2.30
CA LEU A 144 2.94 12.26 -1.78
C LEU A 144 3.14 13.73 -1.41
N LYS A 145 4.22 14.04 -0.68
CA LYS A 145 4.59 15.41 -0.32
C LYS A 145 4.77 16.29 -1.55
N GLU A 146 5.55 15.80 -2.52
CA GLU A 146 5.86 16.53 -3.74
C GLU A 146 4.59 16.90 -4.52
N TRP A 147 3.63 15.96 -4.61
CA TRP A 147 2.40 16.19 -5.34
C TRP A 147 1.42 17.06 -4.55
N ALA A 148 1.27 16.82 -3.25
CA ALA A 148 0.40 17.62 -2.37
C ALA A 148 0.79 19.11 -2.35
N LEU A 149 2.09 19.43 -2.34
CA LEU A 149 2.59 20.81 -2.36
C LEU A 149 2.22 21.59 -3.63
N LYS A 150 1.91 20.90 -4.73
CA LYS A 150 1.49 21.51 -6.01
C LYS A 150 -0.02 21.73 -6.09
N LEU A 151 -0.77 21.30 -5.08
CA LEU A 151 -2.23 21.36 -5.03
C LEU A 151 -2.68 22.33 -3.92
N PRO A 152 -3.90 22.87 -3.97
CA PRO A 152 -4.50 23.54 -2.82
C PRO A 152 -4.57 22.57 -1.63
N HIS A 153 -4.05 22.97 -0.48
CA HIS A 153 -3.87 22.11 0.70
C HIS A 153 -4.20 22.82 2.02
N ASP A 154 -5.03 23.87 1.98
CA ASP A 154 -5.45 24.57 3.20
C ASP A 154 -6.20 23.61 4.15
N THR A 155 -7.16 22.87 3.61
CA THR A 155 -7.85 21.79 4.34
C THR A 155 -7.63 20.44 3.66
N ILE A 156 -6.97 19.53 4.37
CA ILE A 156 -6.74 18.15 3.94
C ILE A 156 -7.61 17.21 4.77
N VAL A 157 -8.29 16.28 4.11
CA VAL A 157 -8.88 15.11 4.75
C VAL A 157 -8.08 13.88 4.33
N GLU A 158 -7.65 13.08 5.31
CA GLU A 158 -6.98 11.81 5.08
C GLU A 158 -7.87 10.68 5.60
N LEU A 159 -8.26 9.75 4.73
CA LEU A 159 -9.00 8.55 5.12
C LEU A 159 -8.06 7.34 5.11
N PHE A 160 -8.34 6.40 6.02
CA PHE A 160 -7.51 5.22 6.25
C PHE A 160 -6.11 5.61 6.76
N CYS A 161 -6.04 6.61 7.64
CA CYS A 161 -4.76 7.18 8.07
C CYS A 161 -3.92 6.23 8.95
N GLY A 162 -4.52 5.16 9.48
CA GLY A 162 -3.90 4.27 10.45
C GLY A 162 -3.29 5.05 11.61
N SER A 163 -2.02 4.75 11.92
CA SER A 163 -1.24 5.42 12.97
C SER A 163 -0.61 6.75 12.54
N GLY A 164 -0.97 7.28 11.36
CA GLY A 164 -0.53 8.58 10.85
C GLY A 164 0.68 8.52 9.93
N ASN A 165 0.85 7.44 9.15
CA ASN A 165 1.99 7.27 8.24
C ASN A 165 2.12 8.44 7.25
N PHE A 166 1.03 8.78 6.55
CA PHE A 166 1.04 9.92 5.63
C PHE A 166 0.66 11.23 6.33
N THR A 167 -0.15 11.18 7.39
CA THR A 167 -0.45 12.34 8.24
C THR A 167 0.80 13.12 8.63
N GLU A 168 1.86 12.43 9.08
CA GLU A 168 3.15 13.02 9.42
C GLU A 168 3.70 13.96 8.33
N VAL A 169 3.56 13.55 7.07
CA VAL A 169 4.08 14.24 5.90
C VAL A 169 3.22 15.44 5.53
N LEU A 170 1.91 15.38 5.82
CA LEU A 170 0.91 16.39 5.50
C LEU A 170 0.88 17.53 6.54
N ILE A 171 1.24 17.27 7.80
CA ILE A 171 1.30 18.26 8.88
C ILE A 171 2.02 19.57 8.50
N PRO A 172 3.24 19.56 7.94
CA PRO A 172 3.97 20.80 7.70
C PRO A 172 3.39 21.67 6.57
N MET A 173 2.45 21.19 5.76
CA MET A 173 1.88 21.95 4.63
C MET A 173 0.44 22.44 4.88
N ALA A 174 -0.38 21.72 5.63
CA ALA A 174 -1.79 22.03 5.76
C ALA A 174 -2.11 23.03 6.87
N LYS A 175 -3.12 23.89 6.66
CA LYS A 175 -3.66 24.72 7.75
C LYS A 175 -4.56 23.91 8.68
N LYS A 176 -5.30 22.96 8.11
CA LYS A 176 -6.16 22.01 8.84
C LYS A 176 -6.03 20.62 8.24
N ILE A 177 -5.87 19.62 9.10
CA ILE A 177 -5.91 18.20 8.74
C ILE A 177 -6.99 17.51 9.57
N VAL A 178 -7.86 16.76 8.91
CA VAL A 178 -8.75 15.80 9.55
C VAL A 178 -8.35 14.40 9.08
N ALA A 179 -7.86 13.58 10.00
CA ALA A 179 -7.37 12.24 9.71
C ALA A 179 -8.31 11.18 10.32
N ILE A 180 -8.76 10.23 9.51
CA ILE A 180 -9.84 9.31 9.87
C ILE A 180 -9.40 7.86 9.64
N ASP A 181 -9.64 7.03 10.66
CA ASP A 181 -9.49 5.58 10.59
C ASP A 181 -10.53 4.90 11.49
N CYS A 182 -10.89 3.65 11.17
CA CYS A 182 -11.81 2.86 11.97
C CYS A 182 -11.10 2.10 13.11
N ASP A 183 -9.78 1.93 13.04
CA ASP A 183 -9.00 1.24 14.06
C ASP A 183 -8.66 2.17 15.23
N ARG A 184 -9.30 1.88 16.37
CA ARG A 184 -9.17 2.70 17.58
C ARG A 184 -7.76 2.75 18.12
N GLU A 185 -7.03 1.62 18.11
CA GLU A 185 -5.67 1.57 18.64
C GLU A 185 -4.72 2.43 17.80
N SER A 186 -4.85 2.38 16.48
CA SER A 186 -4.08 3.21 15.54
C SER A 186 -4.37 4.71 15.75
N ILE A 187 -5.64 5.10 15.93
CA ILE A 187 -6.01 6.49 16.21
C ILE A 187 -5.44 6.96 17.56
N GLU A 188 -5.55 6.15 18.61
CA GLU A 188 -5.00 6.50 19.93
C GLU A 188 -3.46 6.63 19.89
N GLN A 189 -2.78 5.86 19.03
CA GLN A 189 -1.35 6.00 18.78
C GLN A 189 -1.04 7.28 17.99
N ALA A 190 -1.79 7.55 16.92
CA ALA A 190 -1.60 8.72 16.06
C ALA A 190 -1.81 10.03 16.83
N GLN A 191 -2.83 10.10 17.68
CA GLN A 191 -3.10 11.26 18.55
C GLN A 191 -1.96 11.56 19.53
N LYS A 192 -1.27 10.52 20.03
CA LYS A 192 -0.10 10.71 20.90
C LYS A 192 1.10 11.25 20.12
N SER A 193 1.30 10.76 18.90
CA SER A 193 2.40 11.20 18.03
C SER A 193 2.19 12.60 17.47
N PHE A 194 0.93 12.96 17.14
CA PHE A 194 0.57 14.19 16.43
C PHE A 194 -0.61 14.92 17.12
N PRO A 195 -0.42 15.46 18.34
CA PRO A 195 -1.51 16.02 19.14
C PRO A 195 -2.19 17.27 18.54
N ALA A 196 -1.59 17.88 17.51
CA ALA A 196 -2.13 19.04 16.82
C ALA A 196 -3.09 18.68 15.67
N VAL A 197 -3.21 17.40 15.31
CA VAL A 197 -4.08 16.93 14.21
C VAL A 197 -5.44 16.50 14.75
N GLU A 198 -6.52 16.82 14.00
CA GLU A 198 -7.86 16.35 14.30
C GLU A 198 -8.02 14.89 13.84
N PHE A 199 -7.80 13.94 14.74
CA PHE A 199 -8.06 12.52 14.48
C PHE A 199 -9.49 12.11 14.86
N ILE A 200 -10.17 11.40 13.98
CA ILE A 200 -11.53 10.91 14.20
C ILE A 200 -11.58 9.39 14.01
N CYS A 201 -11.94 8.67 15.08
CA CYS A 201 -12.14 7.22 15.03
C CYS A 201 -13.52 6.87 14.43
N THR A 202 -13.60 6.76 13.11
CA THR A 202 -14.82 6.38 12.38
C THR A 202 -14.46 5.81 11.00
N ASP A 203 -15.41 5.18 10.31
CA ASP A 203 -15.21 4.80 8.92
C ASP A 203 -15.53 5.96 7.96
N GLY A 204 -14.90 5.97 6.78
CA GLY A 204 -15.05 7.06 5.81
C GLY A 204 -16.48 7.26 5.31
N VAL A 205 -17.32 6.21 5.29
CA VAL A 205 -18.74 6.31 4.89
C VAL A 205 -19.52 7.12 5.92
N ARG A 206 -19.34 6.80 7.21
CA ARG A 206 -19.97 7.55 8.31
C ARG A 206 -19.45 8.96 8.43
N TYR A 207 -18.17 9.19 8.14
CA TYR A 207 -17.60 10.54 8.08
C TYR A 207 -18.31 11.37 7.01
N PHE A 208 -18.34 10.88 5.76
CA PHE A 208 -18.99 11.61 4.68
C PHE A 208 -20.51 11.75 4.82
N ALA A 209 -21.19 10.84 5.52
CA ALA A 209 -22.60 10.99 5.83
C ALA A 209 -22.92 12.21 6.71
N LYS A 210 -21.93 12.71 7.46
CA LYS A 210 -22.04 13.90 8.33
C LYS A 210 -21.38 15.15 7.74
N PHE A 211 -20.60 14.98 6.66
CA PHE A 211 -19.88 16.05 6.01
C PHE A 211 -20.85 17.04 5.37
N LYS A 212 -20.72 18.32 5.69
CA LYS A 212 -21.57 19.35 5.12
C LYS A 212 -20.95 19.92 3.83
N PRO A 213 -21.72 20.15 2.75
CA PRO A 213 -21.17 20.67 1.49
C PRO A 213 -20.42 22.01 1.61
N GLU A 214 -20.76 22.83 2.60
CA GLU A 214 -20.08 24.09 2.91
C GLU A 214 -18.73 23.93 3.62
N GLU A 215 -18.40 22.73 4.13
CA GLU A 215 -17.09 22.47 4.72
C GLU A 215 -16.01 22.43 3.62
N PRO A 216 -14.90 23.19 3.78
CA PRO A 216 -13.85 23.21 2.78
C PRO A 216 -13.14 21.86 2.72
N LEU A 217 -12.97 21.33 1.50
CA LEU A 217 -12.17 20.15 1.22
C LEU A 217 -11.37 20.36 -0.07
N ASP A 218 -10.11 20.78 0.10
CA ASP A 218 -9.23 21.07 -1.03
C ASP A 218 -8.53 19.82 -1.55
N LEU A 219 -8.08 18.97 -0.62
CA LEU A 219 -7.32 17.76 -0.91
C LEU A 219 -7.84 16.59 -0.07
N LEU A 220 -8.20 15.51 -0.74
CA LEU A 220 -8.50 14.22 -0.12
C LEU A 220 -7.31 13.27 -0.34
N VAL A 221 -6.81 12.66 0.73
CA VAL A 221 -5.81 11.58 0.66
C VAL A 221 -6.48 10.26 1.04
N LEU A 222 -6.30 9.23 0.21
CA LEU A 222 -6.88 7.89 0.40
C LEU A 222 -5.77 6.83 0.38
N ASP A 223 -5.68 5.99 1.42
CA ASP A 223 -4.87 4.76 1.42
C ASP A 223 -5.72 3.53 1.85
N PRO A 224 -6.72 3.15 1.04
CA PRO A 224 -7.65 2.09 1.42
C PRO A 224 -6.99 0.70 1.45
N PRO A 225 -7.64 -0.28 2.11
CA PRO A 225 -7.23 -1.68 2.02
C PRO A 225 -7.33 -2.23 0.58
N ARG A 226 -6.87 -3.48 0.38
CA ARG A 226 -6.83 -4.15 -0.94
C ARG A 226 -8.17 -4.15 -1.68
N ASP A 227 -9.29 -4.11 -0.97
CA ASP A 227 -10.64 -4.11 -1.53
C ASP A 227 -11.07 -2.74 -2.11
N GLY A 228 -10.24 -1.70 -1.96
CA GLY A 228 -10.48 -0.34 -2.44
C GLY A 228 -11.29 0.53 -1.47
N ALA A 229 -11.68 1.71 -1.94
CA ALA A 229 -12.39 2.71 -1.13
C ALA A 229 -13.88 2.36 -0.89
N GLY A 230 -14.46 1.45 -1.67
CA GLY A 230 -15.81 0.92 -1.44
C GLY A 230 -16.87 2.03 -1.33
N GLY A 231 -17.68 1.99 -0.26
CA GLY A 231 -18.74 2.99 -0.02
C GLY A 231 -18.22 4.43 0.16
N VAL A 232 -16.92 4.64 0.42
CA VAL A 232 -16.31 5.97 0.54
C VAL A 232 -16.43 6.73 -0.78
N VAL A 233 -16.40 6.04 -1.92
CA VAL A 233 -16.52 6.66 -3.25
C VAL A 233 -17.84 7.42 -3.41
N GLU A 234 -18.94 6.95 -2.82
CA GLU A 234 -20.22 7.68 -2.84
C GLU A 234 -20.14 8.99 -2.04
N GLY A 235 -19.39 8.98 -0.93
CA GLY A 235 -19.10 10.17 -0.15
C GLY A 235 -18.33 11.20 -0.98
N VAL A 236 -17.28 10.75 -1.66
CA VAL A 236 -16.46 11.60 -2.56
C VAL A 236 -17.29 12.22 -3.68
N ILE A 237 -18.23 11.47 -4.28
CA ILE A 237 -19.14 12.00 -5.31
C ILE A 237 -20.03 13.11 -4.77
N LYS A 238 -20.50 12.99 -3.52
CA LYS A 238 -21.38 13.97 -2.87
C LYS A 238 -20.62 15.22 -2.42
N THR A 239 -19.41 15.05 -1.89
CA THR A 239 -18.62 16.14 -1.28
C THR A 239 -17.67 16.82 -2.26
N LYS A 240 -17.38 16.17 -3.39
CA LYS A 240 -16.60 16.72 -4.51
C LYS A 240 -15.28 17.40 -4.10
N PRO A 241 -14.34 16.71 -3.40
CA PRO A 241 -12.98 17.23 -3.21
C PRO A 241 -12.37 17.68 -4.54
N LYS A 242 -11.70 18.84 -4.56
CA LYS A 242 -11.08 19.33 -5.81
C LYS A 242 -10.02 18.36 -6.34
N ASN A 243 -9.21 17.83 -5.45
CA ASN A 243 -8.15 16.89 -5.80
C ASN A 243 -8.13 15.71 -4.83
N ILE A 244 -7.78 14.55 -5.36
CA ILE A 244 -7.63 13.30 -4.62
C ILE A 244 -6.24 12.75 -4.90
N LEU A 245 -5.49 12.47 -3.85
CA LEU A 245 -4.29 11.65 -3.89
C LEU A 245 -4.65 10.26 -3.39
N TYR A 246 -4.72 9.30 -4.32
CA TYR A 246 -5.15 7.94 -4.08
C TYR A 246 -3.94 7.00 -4.09
N ILE A 247 -3.55 6.51 -2.92
CA ILE A 247 -2.59 5.41 -2.74
C ILE A 247 -3.32 4.08 -2.92
N SER A 248 -2.79 3.15 -3.70
CA SER A 248 -3.40 1.83 -3.90
C SER A 248 -2.38 0.73 -4.09
N CYS A 249 -2.56 -0.35 -3.32
CA CYS A 249 -1.85 -1.62 -3.44
C CYS A 249 -2.53 -2.62 -4.38
N ASN A 250 -3.63 -2.24 -5.04
CA ASN A 250 -4.39 -3.10 -5.93
C ASN A 250 -4.93 -2.35 -7.16
N PRO A 251 -4.35 -2.57 -8.37
CA PRO A 251 -4.73 -1.84 -9.56
C PRO A 251 -6.19 -2.09 -9.99
N ASP A 252 -6.76 -3.27 -9.70
CA ASP A 252 -8.11 -3.61 -10.13
C ASP A 252 -9.18 -2.82 -9.36
N THR A 253 -9.01 -2.70 -8.04
CA THR A 253 -9.92 -1.94 -7.19
C THR A 253 -9.73 -0.43 -7.37
N LEU A 254 -8.48 0.03 -7.58
CA LEU A 254 -8.22 1.40 -8.04
C LEU A 254 -8.99 1.71 -9.33
N ALA A 255 -8.85 0.86 -10.36
CA ALA A 255 -9.50 1.11 -11.65
C ALA A 255 -11.04 1.08 -11.55
N ARG A 256 -11.60 0.19 -10.72
CA ARG A 256 -13.03 0.18 -10.40
C ARG A 256 -13.47 1.50 -9.77
N ASP A 257 -12.75 1.98 -8.76
CA ASP A 257 -13.11 3.17 -8.01
C ASP A 257 -12.96 4.44 -8.88
N LEU A 258 -11.89 4.52 -9.68
CA LEU A 258 -11.70 5.59 -10.68
C LEU A 258 -12.79 5.61 -11.76
N LYS A 259 -13.24 4.44 -12.23
CA LYS A 259 -14.38 4.35 -13.17
C LYS A 259 -15.61 5.01 -12.57
N TYR A 260 -15.91 4.69 -11.32
CA TYR A 260 -17.10 5.20 -10.65
C TYR A 260 -17.00 6.71 -10.41
N LEU A 261 -15.84 7.21 -9.96
CA LEU A 261 -15.61 8.65 -9.82
C LEU A 261 -15.75 9.40 -11.16
N LYS A 262 -15.23 8.84 -12.25
CA LYS A 262 -15.35 9.39 -13.60
C LYS A 262 -16.80 9.43 -14.06
N ASP A 263 -17.48 8.28 -14.01
CA ASP A 263 -18.83 8.11 -14.58
C ASP A 263 -19.89 8.93 -13.82
N PHE A 264 -19.73 9.11 -12.50
CA PHE A 264 -20.76 9.73 -11.64
C PHE A 264 -20.42 11.12 -11.13
N ALA A 265 -19.15 11.54 -11.18
CA ALA A 265 -18.73 12.87 -10.70
C ALA A 265 -17.78 13.62 -11.64
N GLY A 266 -17.47 13.08 -12.82
CA GLY A 266 -16.63 13.76 -13.81
C GLY A 266 -15.17 13.88 -13.41
N TYR A 267 -14.69 13.07 -12.46
CA TYR A 267 -13.28 13.06 -12.11
C TYR A 267 -12.42 12.52 -13.24
N THR A 268 -11.24 13.10 -13.39
CA THR A 268 -10.24 12.66 -14.35
C THR A 268 -8.97 12.20 -13.64
N LEU A 269 -8.37 11.12 -14.13
CA LEU A 269 -7.03 10.70 -13.73
C LEU A 269 -6.02 11.64 -14.42
N VAL A 270 -5.29 12.43 -13.63
CA VAL A 270 -4.26 13.35 -14.15
C VAL A 270 -2.98 12.58 -14.44
N GLN A 271 -2.54 11.75 -13.48
CA GLN A 271 -1.37 10.89 -13.60
C GLN A 271 -1.38 9.82 -12.51
N THR A 272 -0.66 8.73 -12.74
CA THR A 272 -0.39 7.71 -11.72
C THR A 272 1.07 7.29 -11.76
N GLN A 273 1.65 7.10 -10.58
CA GLN A 273 3.03 6.70 -10.37
C GLN A 273 3.05 5.31 -9.71
N PRO A 274 3.32 4.24 -10.47
CA PRO A 274 3.59 2.94 -9.88
C PRO A 274 4.90 2.99 -9.09
N ILE A 275 4.93 2.30 -7.96
CA ILE A 275 6.07 2.18 -7.06
C ILE A 275 6.27 0.70 -6.76
N ASP A 276 7.49 0.20 -6.91
CA ASP A 276 7.77 -1.18 -6.58
C ASP A 276 7.93 -1.39 -5.06
N MET A 277 6.80 -1.37 -4.34
CA MET A 277 6.74 -1.64 -2.91
C MET A 277 7.10 -3.10 -2.58
N PHE A 278 6.88 -4.02 -3.52
CA PHE A 278 7.04 -5.46 -3.33
C PHE A 278 7.87 -6.11 -4.46
N PRO A 279 9.19 -5.88 -4.52
CA PRO A 279 10.07 -6.54 -5.48
C PRO A 279 9.94 -8.05 -5.44
N MET A 280 10.19 -8.72 -6.57
CA MET A 280 10.07 -10.19 -6.74
C MET A 280 8.65 -10.73 -6.65
N SER A 281 7.64 -9.85 -6.59
CA SER A 281 6.22 -10.18 -6.61
C SER A 281 5.49 -9.38 -7.69
N HIS A 282 4.32 -9.88 -8.06
CA HIS A 282 3.43 -9.23 -9.02
C HIS A 282 2.59 -8.08 -8.43
N HIS A 283 2.74 -7.78 -7.13
CA HIS A 283 1.99 -6.70 -6.50
C HIS A 283 2.48 -5.33 -6.99
N ILE A 284 1.54 -4.42 -7.16
CA ILE A 284 1.76 -3.07 -7.67
C ILE A 284 1.20 -2.11 -6.62
N GLU A 285 2.05 -1.23 -6.12
CA GLU A 285 1.66 -0.06 -5.34
C GLU A 285 1.64 1.15 -6.28
N SER A 286 0.75 2.09 -6.07
CA SER A 286 0.66 3.29 -6.90
C SER A 286 0.15 4.49 -6.13
N LEU A 287 0.62 5.69 -6.49
CA LEU A 287 0.00 6.95 -6.11
C LEU A 287 -0.65 7.58 -7.35
N SER A 288 -1.94 7.89 -7.27
CA SER A 288 -2.70 8.48 -8.37
C SER A 288 -3.23 9.86 -7.99
N LEU A 289 -3.03 10.84 -8.87
CA LEU A 289 -3.67 12.15 -8.77
C LEU A 289 -4.95 12.15 -9.59
N VAL A 290 -6.07 12.35 -8.92
CA VAL A 290 -7.39 12.47 -9.53
C VAL A 290 -7.91 13.88 -9.27
N SER A 291 -8.42 14.54 -10.30
CA SER A 291 -8.95 15.90 -10.19
C SER A 291 -10.41 15.94 -10.59
N GLY A 292 -11.23 16.64 -9.81
CA GLY A 292 -12.60 16.93 -10.19
C GLY A 292 -12.62 18.14 -11.12
N ASP A 293 -13.41 18.05 -12.20
CA ASP A 293 -13.68 19.24 -13.02
C ASP A 293 -14.30 20.35 -12.14
N LYS A 294 -13.87 21.60 -12.39
CA LYS A 294 -14.33 22.80 -11.68
C LYS A 294 -15.84 23.01 -11.77
#